data_AF-A0AAN7S209-F1
#
_entry.id   AF-A0AAN7S209-F1
#
_cell.length_a   1.000
_cell.length_b   1.000
_cell.length_c   1.000
_cell.angle_alpha   90.00
_cell.angle_beta   90.00
_cell.angle_gamma   90.00
#
_symmetry.space_group_name_H-M   'P 1'
#
loop_
_entity.id
_entity.type
_entity.pdbx_description
1 polymer ?
#
loop_
_entity_poly.entity_id
_entity_poly.type
_entity_poly.pdbx_seq_one_letter_code
_entity_poly.pdbx_strand_id
1 'polypeptide(L)' 'MVRPKKSLFLETQDNQVIRPSQHGFKKDKSCLTNLISSYDKMTRFGDEGKAVDVVYLDFSKAFNTMEKLAAYGLDGCTLC' A
#
# COMPACT_ATOMS: atom_id res chain seq x y z
N MET A 1 -1.62 4.02 -30.47
CA MET A 1 -1.15 4.95 -29.42
C MET A 1 -0.72 4.12 -28.21
N VAL A 2 0.55 3.71 -28.17
CA VAL A 2 1.08 2.94 -27.02
C VAL A 2 1.33 3.94 -25.90
N ARG A 3 0.58 3.87 -24.80
CA ARG A 3 0.90 4.67 -23.62
C ARG A 3 2.30 4.28 -23.15
N PRO A 4 3.24 5.23 -22.99
CA PRO A 4 4.55 4.91 -22.44
C PRO A 4 4.34 4.31 -21.05
N LYS A 5 5.01 3.20 -20.75
CA LYS A 5 5.06 2.62 -19.40
C LYS A 5 5.84 3.58 -18.50
N LYS A 6 5.16 4.58 -17.93
CA LYS A 6 5.70 5.35 -16.81
C LYS A 6 5.84 4.41 -15.61
N SER A 7 6.88 4.58 -14.80
CA SER A 7 7.05 3.71 -13.63
C SER A 7 5.96 4.05 -12.61
N LEU A 8 5.29 3.01 -12.09
CA LEU A 8 4.21 3.14 -11.11
C LEU A 8 4.62 4.02 -9.92
N PHE A 9 5.90 3.95 -9.57
CA PHE A 9 6.56 4.70 -8.50
C PHE A 9 6.60 6.22 -8.69
N LEU A 10 6.72 6.70 -9.93
CA LEU A 10 6.75 8.14 -10.22
C LEU A 10 5.34 8.73 -10.15
N GLU A 11 4.35 8.00 -10.67
CA GLU A 11 2.95 8.46 -10.68
C GLU A 11 2.35 8.54 -9.27
N THR A 12 2.72 7.62 -8.39
CA THR A 12 2.24 7.58 -7.02
C THR A 12 2.81 8.68 -6.11
N GLN A 13 4.00 9.22 -6.43
CA GLN A 13 4.60 10.32 -5.64
C GLN A 13 3.97 11.67 -5.96
N ASP A 14 3.70 11.94 -7.24
CA ASP A 14 3.19 13.25 -7.68
C ASP A 14 1.71 13.46 -7.34
N ASN A 15 0.92 12.37 -7.28
CA ASN A 15 -0.54 12.44 -7.15
C ASN A 15 -1.08 12.22 -5.72
N GLN A 16 -0.22 12.17 -4.68
CA GLN A 16 -0.63 11.94 -3.28
C GLN A 16 -1.48 10.66 -3.07
N VAL A 17 -1.41 9.70 -4.01
CA VAL A 17 -2.25 8.49 -4.00
C VAL A 17 -1.87 7.52 -2.87
N ILE A 18 -0.61 7.59 -2.41
CA ILE A 18 -0.07 6.66 -1.43
C ILE A 18 -0.25 7.20 -0.01
N ARG A 19 -0.98 6.44 0.81
CA ARG A 19 -1.20 6.80 2.22
C ARG A 19 0.13 6.88 3.01
N PRO A 20 0.21 7.73 4.05
CA PRO A 20 1.41 7.83 4.89
C PRO A 20 1.82 6.50 5.53
N SER A 21 0.86 5.64 5.88
CA SER A 21 1.10 4.31 6.45
C SER A 21 1.57 3.26 5.43
N GLN A 22 1.33 3.48 4.13
CA GLN A 22 1.70 2.53 3.10
C GLN A 22 3.21 2.52 2.89
N HIS A 23 3.79 1.32 2.87
CA HIS A 23 5.24 1.13 2.75
C HIS A 23 5.68 0.71 1.34
N GLY A 24 4.81 -0.01 0.62
CA GLY A 24 5.02 -0.35 -0.78
C GLY A 24 4.97 0.88 -1.68
N PHE A 25 5.71 0.84 -2.79
CA PHE A 25 5.77 1.92 -3.79
C PHE A 25 6.28 3.28 -3.26
N LYS A 26 7.02 3.29 -2.14
CA LYS A 26 7.73 4.48 -1.62
C LYS A 26 9.24 4.38 -1.81
N LYS A 27 9.88 5.53 -2.03
CA LYS A 27 11.34 5.61 -2.07
C LYS A 27 11.91 5.26 -0.70
N ASP A 28 13.04 4.55 -0.67
CA ASP A 28 13.78 4.24 0.57
C ASP A 28 12.98 3.41 1.60
N LYS A 29 11.93 2.71 1.15
CA LYS A 29 11.08 1.84 1.95
C LYS A 29 11.11 0.42 1.37
N SER A 30 11.48 -0.55 2.18
CA SER A 30 11.64 -1.97 1.79
C SER A 30 10.75 -2.89 2.61
N CYS A 31 10.54 -4.14 2.16
CA CYS A 31 9.78 -5.12 2.92
C CYS A 31 10.34 -5.33 4.35
N LEU A 32 11.67 -5.33 4.49
CA LEU A 32 12.32 -5.46 5.78
C LEU A 32 12.00 -4.27 6.71
N THR A 33 12.11 -3.04 6.21
CA THR A 33 11.79 -1.87 7.05
C THR A 33 10.30 -1.75 7.36
N ASN A 34 9.43 -2.33 6.52
CA ASN A 34 8.00 -2.46 6.84
C ASN A 34 7.79 -3.38 8.03
N LEU A 35 8.47 -4.53 8.02
CA LEU A 35 8.38 -5.53 9.07
C LEU A 35 8.88 -4.98 10.40
N ILE A 36 10.06 -4.36 10.41
CA ILE A 36 10.63 -3.72 11.60
C ILE A 36 9.66 -2.66 12.16
N SER A 37 9.18 -1.74 11.32
CA SER A 37 8.24 -0.71 11.77
C SER A 37 6.92 -1.27 12.31
N SER A 38 6.46 -2.40 11.76
CA SER A 38 5.25 -3.07 12.24
C SER A 38 5.49 -3.70 13.61
N TYR A 39 6.60 -4.43 13.78
CA TYR A 39 6.96 -5.00 15.08
C TYR A 39 7.17 -3.95 16.15
N ASP A 40 7.85 -2.84 15.86
CA ASP A 40 8.03 -1.76 16.83
C ASP A 40 6.68 -1.22 17.35
N LYS A 41 5.67 -1.11 16.48
CA LYS A 41 4.31 -0.72 16.89
C LYS A 41 3.65 -1.76 17.77
N MET A 42 3.75 -3.04 17.40
CA MET A 42 3.16 -4.14 18.15
C MET A 42 3.81 -4.28 19.54
N THR A 43 5.14 -4.18 19.62
CA THR A 43 5.88 -4.21 20.88
C THR A 43 5.44 -3.07 21.81
N ARG A 44 5.33 -1.85 21.29
CA ARG A 44 4.84 -0.70 22.09
C ARG A 44 3.43 -0.91 22.64
N PHE A 45 2.53 -1.50 21.86
CA PHE A 45 1.20 -1.86 22.36
C PHE A 45 1.28 -2.95 23.44
N GLY A 46 2.17 -3.93 23.27
CA GLY A 46 2.46 -4.93 24.30
C GLY A 46 2.95 -4.31 25.61
N ASP A 47 3.88 -3.35 25.53
CA ASP A 47 4.41 -2.62 26.69
C ASP A 47 3.31 -1.82 27.41
N GLU A 48 2.33 -1.30 26.66
CA GLU A 48 1.15 -0.60 27.20
C GLU A 48 0.06 -1.57 27.72
N GLY A 49 0.29 -2.88 27.65
CA GLY A 49 -0.68 -3.91 28.05
C GLY A 49 -1.89 -4.02 27.11
N LYS A 50 -1.81 -3.50 25.88
CA LYS A 50 -2.87 -3.54 24.89
C LYS A 50 -2.78 -4.81 24.06
N ALA A 51 -3.93 -5.44 23.81
CA ALA A 51 -4.03 -6.55 22.88
C ALA A 51 -3.76 -6.08 21.44
N VAL A 52 -3.08 -6.91 20.67
CA VAL A 52 -2.75 -6.66 19.26
C VAL A 52 -3.18 -7.85 18.43
N ASP A 53 -4.01 -7.60 17.43
CA ASP A 53 -4.37 -8.56 16.39
C ASP A 53 -3.82 -8.10 15.04
N VAL A 54 -3.32 -9.05 14.24
CA VAL A 54 -2.76 -8.78 12.90
C VAL A 54 -3.55 -9.54 11.85
N VAL A 55 -4.05 -8.82 10.85
CA VAL A 55 -4.75 -9.40 9.70
C VAL A 55 -3.86 -9.27 8.47
N TYR A 56 -3.51 -10.39 7.87
CA TYR A 56 -2.79 -10.43 6.60
C TYR A 56 -3.79 -10.53 5.44
N LEU A 57 -3.74 -9.56 4.53
CA LEU A 57 -4.57 -9.50 3.33
C LEU A 57 -3.69 -9.63 2.10
N ASP A 58 -4.13 -10.42 1.13
CA ASP A 58 -3.52 -10.52 -0.20
C ASP A 58 -4.60 -10.37 -1.28
N PHE A 59 -4.26 -9.69 -2.37
CA PHE A 59 -5.17 -9.46 -3.48
C PHE A 59 -4.68 -10.19 -4.72
N SER A 60 -5.35 -11.30 -5.07
CA SER A 60 -5.06 -11.99 -6.32
C SER A 60 -5.33 -11.07 -7.52
N LYS A 61 -4.34 -10.92 -8.41
CA LYS A 61 -4.43 -10.10 -9.63
C LYS A 61 -4.92 -8.66 -9.37
N ALA A 62 -4.47 -8.04 -8.28
CA ALA A 62 -4.89 -6.70 -7.85
C ALA A 62 -4.95 -5.68 -8.99
N PHE A 63 -3.91 -5.59 -9.81
CA PHE A 63 -3.85 -4.64 -10.94
C PHE A 63 -4.89 -4.92 -12.03
N ASN A 64 -5.15 -6.19 -12.37
CA ASN A 64 -6.18 -6.54 -13.34
C ASN A 64 -7.59 -6.19 -12.86
N THR A 65 -7.82 -6.32 -11.55
CA THR A 65 -9.10 -5.94 -10.92
C THR A 65 -9.24 -4.41 -10.92
N MET A 66 -8.18 -3.67 -10.61
CA MET A 66 -8.16 -2.20 -10.65
C MET A 66 -8.44 -1.66 -12.06
N GLU A 67 -7.84 -2.24 -13.11
CA GLU A 67 -8.12 -1.85 -14.49
C GLU A 67 -9.59 -2.06 -14.88
N LYS A 68 -10.21 -3.15 -14.42
CA LYS A 68 -11.63 -3.42 -14.66
C LYS A 68 -12.52 -2.43 -13.93
N LEU A 69 -12.21 -2.11 -12.68
CA LEU A 69 -12.98 -1.16 -11.87
C LEU A 69 -12.89 0.26 -12.43
N ALA A 70 -11.72 0.66 -12.92
CA ALA A 70 -11.55 1.93 -13.62
C ALA A 70 -12.44 2.04 -14.86
N ALA A 71 -12.67 0.93 -15.58
CA ALA A 71 -13.61 0.91 -16.72
C ALA A 71 -15.07 1.12 -16.31
N TYR A 72 -15.43 0.86 -15.05
CA TYR A 72 -16.74 1.17 -14.46
C TYR A 72 -16.80 2.55 -13.80
N GLY A 73 -15.74 3.37 -13.89
CA GLY A 73 -15.68 4.70 -13.30
C GLY A 73 -15.35 4.73 -11.81
N LEU A 74 -14.90 3.62 -11.23
CA LEU A 74 -14.44 3.56 -9.84
C LEU A 74 -12.93 3.86 -9.78
N ASP A 75 -12.54 4.80 -8.92
CA ASP A 75 -11.13 5.17 -8.75
C ASP A 75 -10.40 4.30 -7.72
N GLY A 76 -9.07 4.28 -7.81
CA GLY A 76 -8.23 3.53 -6.87
C GLY A 76 -8.29 4.05 -5.43
N CYS A 77 -8.70 5.31 -5.22
CA CYS A 77 -8.85 5.93 -3.91
C CYS A 77 -9.95 5.26 -3.08
N THR A 78 -10.94 4.64 -3.73
CA THR A 78 -12.04 3.93 -3.07
C THR A 78 -11.59 2.59 -2.45
N LEU A 79 -10.46 2.02 -2.90
CA LEU A 79 -9.94 0.72 -2.45
C LEU A 79 -8.66 0.78 -1.60
N CYS A 80 -7.98 1.93 -1.55
CA CYS A 80 -6.72 2.12 -0.80
C CYS A 80 -6.94 2.72 0.60
#